data_AF-A0AAV7GMA8-F1
#
_entry.id   AF-A0AAV7GMA8-F1
#
_cell.length_a   1.000
_cell.length_b   1.000
_cell.length_c   1.000
_cell.angle_alpha   90.00
_cell.angle_beta   90.00
_cell.angle_gamma   90.00
#
_symmetry.space_group_name_H-M   'P 1'
#
loop_
_entity.id
_entity.type
_entity.pdbx_description
1 polymer ?
#
loop_
_entity_poly.entity_id
_entity_poly.type
_entity_poly.pdbx_seq_one_letter_code
_entity_poly.pdbx_strand_id
1 'polypeptide(L)'
;MGDPTSSKNPSGDRPAQRSEVPKRTQKAPKADDVISTVTEDSFILFRKKFHFPNDLVMKIPARTDRACFPPPGYVTVYEFSLRAGLRFPPSSELIDILTICGVCLSQFSYRAMSIVMGLIVLFRDRGVVLSSECLSRMGRLFSDEQGRISFRSKWLDIRTRDPSKGWINNFFYVQNDWGLQEKWGKLKELPVPLHIGAEDLLRILKLPYLDALHYEVRYLSRYIDEEYLFKVGLST
;
A
#
# COMPACT_ATOMS: atom_id res chain seq x y z
N MET A 1 -24.87 82.00 29.35
CA MET A 1 -24.03 81.48 28.25
C MET A 1 -23.15 80.40 28.83
N GLY A 2 -23.37 79.15 28.44
CA GLY A 2 -22.60 77.98 28.87
C GLY A 2 -22.47 77.01 27.69
N ASP A 3 -21.24 76.54 27.50
CA ASP A 3 -20.70 75.54 26.55
C ASP A 3 -21.44 74.19 26.50
N PRO A 4 -21.04 73.17 25.70
CA PRO A 4 -20.31 73.14 24.41
C PRO A 4 -20.95 72.16 23.38
N THR A 5 -20.58 72.24 22.10
CA THR A 5 -20.72 71.09 21.17
C THR A 5 -19.45 70.87 20.36
N SER A 6 -18.72 69.84 20.75
CA SER A 6 -17.64 69.19 20.00
C SER A 6 -18.17 67.86 19.49
N SER A 7 -18.06 67.59 18.19
CA SER A 7 -17.57 66.30 17.70
C SER A 7 -17.38 66.31 16.19
N LYS A 8 -16.20 65.81 15.81
CA LYS A 8 -15.69 65.53 14.47
C LYS A 8 -16.46 64.38 13.79
N ASN A 9 -16.59 64.44 12.47
CA ASN A 9 -16.57 63.27 11.56
C ASN A 9 -15.10 62.99 11.15
N PRO A 10 -14.69 61.86 10.52
CA PRO A 10 -15.50 60.82 9.84
C PRO A 10 -14.96 59.37 10.05
N SER A 11 -15.42 58.45 9.19
CA SER A 11 -14.78 57.17 8.80
C SER A 11 -15.12 55.93 9.63
N GLY A 12 -16.12 55.18 9.16
CA GLY A 12 -16.37 53.80 9.55
C GLY A 12 -16.78 52.97 8.34
N ASP A 13 -15.82 52.22 7.82
CA ASP A 13 -15.96 51.25 6.73
C ASP A 13 -17.08 50.23 7.01
N ARG A 14 -17.92 49.98 6.00
CA ARG A 14 -18.80 48.80 5.97
C ARG A 14 -17.94 47.56 5.68
N PRO A 15 -18.01 46.48 6.49
CA PRO A 15 -17.54 45.20 6.02
C PRO A 15 -18.57 44.62 5.05
N ALA A 16 -18.15 44.44 3.80
CA ALA A 16 -18.85 43.61 2.83
C ALA A 16 -19.04 42.20 3.40
N GLN A 17 -20.28 41.71 3.39
CA GLN A 17 -20.60 40.31 3.69
C GLN A 17 -19.79 39.41 2.75
N ARG A 18 -18.78 38.76 3.32
CA ARG A 18 -18.04 37.68 2.67
C ARG A 18 -18.98 36.49 2.60
N SER A 19 -19.55 36.23 1.44
CA SER A 19 -20.27 35.00 1.15
C SER A 19 -19.30 33.82 1.32
N GLU A 20 -19.48 33.05 2.38
CA GLU A 20 -18.83 31.76 2.54
C GLU A 20 -19.39 30.81 1.48
N VAL A 21 -18.65 30.69 0.37
CA VAL A 21 -18.86 29.62 -0.59
C VAL A 21 -18.57 28.30 0.15
N PRO A 22 -19.52 27.34 0.23
CA PRO A 22 -19.26 26.08 0.90
C PRO A 22 -18.10 25.39 0.19
N LYS A 23 -17.02 25.12 0.94
CA LYS A 23 -15.92 24.27 0.48
C LYS A 23 -16.52 22.91 0.14
N ARG A 24 -16.72 22.64 -1.16
CA ARG A 24 -17.01 21.29 -1.66
C ARG A 24 -15.86 20.39 -1.21
N THR A 25 -16.12 19.56 -0.20
CA THR A 25 -15.27 18.44 0.17
C THR A 25 -15.22 17.53 -1.04
N GLN A 26 -14.14 17.59 -1.81
CA GLN A 26 -13.90 16.65 -2.90
C GLN A 26 -13.76 15.26 -2.26
N LYS A 27 -14.83 14.46 -2.31
CA LYS A 27 -14.76 13.05 -1.97
C LYS A 27 -13.73 12.43 -2.91
N ALA A 28 -12.71 11.78 -2.36
CA ALA A 28 -11.73 11.06 -3.16
C ALA A 28 -12.48 10.05 -4.06
N PRO A 29 -12.13 9.94 -5.35
CA PRO A 29 -12.76 8.97 -6.23
C PRO A 29 -12.59 7.56 -5.64
N LYS A 30 -13.68 6.80 -5.64
CA LYS A 30 -13.62 5.37 -5.30
C LYS A 30 -12.73 4.69 -6.34
N ALA A 31 -12.00 3.65 -5.94
CA ALA A 31 -11.18 2.86 -6.89
C ALA A 31 -12.00 2.35 -8.09
N ASP A 32 -13.32 2.20 -7.87
CA ASP A 32 -14.29 1.71 -8.85
C ASP A 32 -14.61 2.71 -9.98
N ASP A 33 -14.24 3.99 -9.85
CA ASP A 33 -14.63 5.03 -10.82
C ASP A 33 -13.45 5.54 -11.67
N VAL A 34 -12.25 4.98 -11.48
CA VAL A 34 -11.02 5.51 -12.10
C VAL A 34 -10.65 4.73 -13.35
N ILE A 35 -10.38 5.47 -14.44
CA ILE A 35 -9.84 4.93 -15.70
C ILE A 35 -8.32 4.85 -15.60
N SER A 36 -7.73 3.77 -16.12
CA SER A 36 -6.28 3.61 -16.12
C SER A 36 -5.59 4.61 -17.06
N THR A 37 -4.44 5.09 -16.66
CA THR A 37 -3.50 5.89 -17.46
C THR A 37 -2.30 5.09 -17.97
N VAL A 38 -2.23 3.79 -17.68
CA VAL A 38 -1.16 2.91 -18.17
C VAL A 38 -1.30 2.73 -19.68
N THR A 39 -0.18 2.87 -20.39
CA THR A 39 -0.04 2.72 -21.84
C THR A 39 0.98 1.63 -22.19
N GLU A 40 1.15 1.34 -23.48
CA GLU A 40 2.21 0.43 -23.96
C GLU A 40 3.62 0.92 -23.57
N ASP A 41 3.86 2.23 -23.67
CA ASP A 41 5.12 2.84 -23.20
C ASP A 41 5.35 2.63 -21.70
N SER A 42 4.27 2.61 -20.91
CA SER A 42 4.35 2.31 -19.49
C SER A 42 4.83 0.88 -19.25
N PHE A 43 4.43 -0.09 -20.08
CA PHE A 43 4.92 -1.48 -19.98
C PHE A 43 6.40 -1.60 -20.30
N ILE A 44 6.89 -0.91 -21.33
CA ILE A 44 8.33 -0.86 -21.64
C ILE A 44 9.11 -0.33 -20.43
N LEU A 45 8.63 0.76 -19.82
CA LEU A 45 9.24 1.33 -18.63
C LEU A 45 9.17 0.37 -17.43
N PHE A 46 8.04 -0.28 -17.20
CA PHE A 46 7.87 -1.22 -16.09
C PHE A 46 8.76 -2.44 -16.22
N ARG A 47 8.84 -3.03 -17.42
CA ARG A 47 9.74 -4.17 -17.68
C ARG A 47 11.18 -3.83 -17.36
N LYS A 48 11.66 -2.66 -17.81
CA LYS A 48 13.01 -2.19 -17.55
C LYS A 48 13.25 -1.83 -16.08
N LYS A 49 12.30 -1.16 -15.44
CA LYS A 49 12.46 -0.60 -14.09
C LYS A 49 12.28 -1.63 -12.99
N PHE A 50 11.40 -2.60 -13.18
CA PHE A 50 11.03 -3.59 -12.17
C PHE A 50 11.43 -5.01 -12.54
N HIS A 51 12.28 -5.16 -13.57
CA HIS A 51 12.88 -6.42 -14.01
C HIS A 51 11.84 -7.52 -14.25
N PHE A 52 10.82 -7.21 -15.04
CA PHE A 52 9.76 -8.18 -15.32
C PHE A 52 10.28 -9.33 -16.19
N PRO A 53 9.92 -10.59 -15.87
CA PRO A 53 10.19 -11.73 -16.73
C PRO A 53 9.62 -11.52 -18.14
N ASN A 54 10.33 -12.04 -19.16
CA ASN A 54 9.93 -11.90 -20.55
C ASN A 54 8.60 -12.61 -20.87
N ASP A 55 8.32 -13.70 -20.16
CA ASP A 55 7.10 -14.50 -20.26
C ASP A 55 5.93 -13.92 -19.46
N LEU A 56 6.13 -12.85 -18.69
CA LEU A 56 5.04 -12.18 -17.97
C LEU A 56 4.04 -11.57 -18.95
N VAL A 57 2.82 -12.11 -18.98
CA VAL A 57 1.71 -11.61 -19.80
C VAL A 57 1.00 -10.47 -19.08
N MET A 58 1.03 -9.30 -19.70
CA MET A 58 0.37 -8.09 -19.19
C MET A 58 -0.69 -7.60 -20.17
N LYS A 59 -1.72 -6.93 -19.64
CA LYS A 59 -2.81 -6.36 -20.44
C LYS A 59 -3.12 -4.93 -20.01
N ILE A 60 -3.18 -4.06 -21.00
CA ILE A 60 -3.58 -2.66 -20.82
C ILE A 60 -5.09 -2.61 -20.57
N PRO A 61 -5.55 -1.89 -19.52
CA PRO A 61 -6.98 -1.71 -19.29
C PRO A 61 -7.66 -0.89 -20.39
N ALA A 62 -8.84 -1.33 -20.83
CA ALA A 62 -9.71 -0.50 -21.66
C ALA A 62 -10.32 0.65 -20.84
N ARG A 63 -10.86 1.67 -21.51
CA ARG A 63 -11.53 2.81 -20.83
C ARG A 63 -12.72 2.40 -19.96
N THR A 64 -13.36 1.29 -20.30
CA THR A 64 -14.49 0.70 -19.55
C THR A 64 -14.04 -0.13 -18.36
N ASP A 65 -12.78 -0.54 -18.32
CA ASP A 65 -12.26 -1.44 -17.30
C ASP A 65 -12.01 -0.69 -15.99
N ARG A 66 -12.05 -1.42 -14.87
CA ARG A 66 -11.83 -0.89 -13.52
C ARG A 66 -10.90 -1.79 -12.73
N ALA A 67 -10.17 -1.18 -11.81
CA ALA A 67 -9.19 -1.89 -11.00
C ALA A 67 -9.80 -3.01 -10.13
N CYS A 68 -11.04 -2.85 -9.65
CA CYS A 68 -11.73 -3.85 -8.84
C CYS A 68 -12.35 -5.01 -9.65
N PHE A 69 -12.43 -4.87 -10.99
CA PHE A 69 -13.03 -5.84 -11.89
C PHE A 69 -12.07 -6.18 -13.03
N PRO A 70 -10.98 -6.94 -12.77
CA PRO A 70 -10.11 -7.39 -13.84
C PRO A 70 -10.86 -8.36 -14.79
N PRO A 71 -10.38 -8.48 -16.05
CA PRO A 71 -10.83 -9.54 -16.95
C PRO A 71 -10.62 -10.94 -16.34
N PRO A 72 -11.44 -11.94 -16.70
CA PRO A 72 -11.25 -13.31 -16.22
C PRO A 72 -9.84 -13.85 -16.53
N GLY A 73 -9.21 -14.50 -15.55
CA GLY A 73 -7.84 -15.01 -15.66
C GLY A 73 -6.75 -13.96 -15.40
N TYR A 74 -7.12 -12.75 -14.97
CA TYR A 74 -6.18 -11.68 -14.67
C TYR A 74 -6.36 -11.13 -13.25
N VAL A 75 -5.27 -10.61 -12.70
CA VAL A 75 -5.27 -9.81 -11.48
C VAL A 75 -4.90 -8.36 -11.78
N THR A 76 -5.46 -7.44 -11.01
CA THR A 76 -5.08 -6.03 -11.08
C THR A 76 -3.80 -5.77 -10.30
N VAL A 77 -2.88 -5.05 -10.91
CA VAL A 77 -1.62 -4.57 -10.32
C VAL A 77 -1.57 -3.06 -10.46
N TYR A 78 -1.16 -2.37 -9.40
CA TYR A 78 -0.82 -0.96 -9.48
C TYR A 78 0.69 -0.76 -9.59
N GLU A 79 1.13 0.31 -10.24
CA GLU A 79 2.54 0.69 -10.24
C GLU A 79 3.09 0.86 -8.82
N PHE A 80 2.28 1.39 -7.90
CA PHE A 80 2.71 1.54 -6.51
C PHE A 80 3.01 0.19 -5.85
N SER A 81 2.34 -0.89 -6.24
CA SER A 81 2.61 -2.22 -5.70
C SER A 81 4.02 -2.67 -6.08
N LEU A 82 4.47 -2.36 -7.30
CA LEU A 82 5.83 -2.63 -7.78
C LEU A 82 6.87 -1.80 -7.03
N ARG A 83 6.58 -0.52 -6.79
CA ARG A 83 7.41 0.39 -5.97
C ARG A 83 7.47 -0.07 -4.51
N ALA A 84 6.41 -0.71 -4.01
CA ALA A 84 6.34 -1.30 -2.69
C ALA A 84 7.01 -2.69 -2.59
N GLY A 85 7.74 -3.12 -3.63
CA GLY A 85 8.55 -4.34 -3.62
C GLY A 85 7.93 -5.54 -4.33
N LEU A 86 6.69 -5.45 -4.84
CA LEU A 86 6.11 -6.55 -5.63
C LEU A 86 6.98 -6.86 -6.85
N ARG A 87 7.24 -8.14 -7.06
CA ARG A 87 7.94 -8.69 -8.23
C ARG A 87 7.17 -9.88 -8.78
N PHE A 88 7.56 -10.35 -9.97
CA PHE A 88 6.91 -11.46 -10.65
C PHE A 88 7.90 -12.61 -10.87
N PRO A 89 7.51 -13.86 -10.57
CA PRO A 89 6.25 -14.24 -9.90
C PRO A 89 6.15 -13.66 -8.48
N PRO A 90 4.93 -13.42 -7.93
CA PRO A 90 4.77 -12.99 -6.55
C PRO A 90 5.41 -14.01 -5.60
N SER A 91 5.96 -13.55 -4.48
CA SER A 91 6.56 -14.47 -3.51
C SER A 91 5.49 -15.42 -2.94
N SER A 92 5.89 -16.65 -2.61
CA SER A 92 4.98 -17.64 -2.02
C SER A 92 4.34 -17.11 -0.74
N GLU A 93 5.09 -16.38 0.09
CA GLU A 93 4.58 -15.76 1.32
C GLU A 93 3.47 -14.74 1.03
N LEU A 94 3.65 -13.91 -0.01
CA LEU A 94 2.61 -12.95 -0.39
C LEU A 94 1.36 -13.67 -0.89
N ILE A 95 1.52 -14.72 -1.70
CA ILE A 95 0.40 -15.55 -2.19
C ILE A 95 -0.36 -16.17 -1.01
N ASP A 96 0.35 -16.76 -0.05
CA ASP A 96 -0.23 -17.35 1.15
C ASP A 96 -1.00 -16.33 1.99
N ILE A 97 -0.41 -15.15 2.24
CA ILE A 97 -1.05 -14.07 3.00
C ILE A 97 -2.35 -13.62 2.31
N LEU A 98 -2.31 -13.36 1.00
CA LEU A 98 -3.48 -12.94 0.23
C LEU A 98 -4.59 -14.01 0.27
N THR A 99 -4.20 -15.28 0.12
CA THR A 99 -5.10 -16.43 0.11
C THR A 99 -5.78 -16.63 1.46
N ILE A 100 -5.02 -16.63 2.56
CA ILE A 100 -5.56 -16.77 3.93
C ILE A 100 -6.50 -15.61 4.25
N CYS A 101 -6.12 -14.39 3.87
CA CYS A 101 -6.94 -13.21 4.07
C CYS A 101 -8.17 -13.12 3.14
N GLY A 102 -8.24 -13.91 2.07
CA GLY A 102 -9.35 -13.86 1.10
C GLY A 102 -9.47 -12.52 0.38
N VAL A 103 -8.34 -11.89 0.09
CA VAL A 103 -8.27 -10.56 -0.55
C VAL A 103 -7.39 -10.62 -1.79
N CYS A 104 -7.66 -9.75 -2.76
CA CYS A 104 -6.83 -9.63 -3.94
C CYS A 104 -5.66 -8.66 -3.74
N LEU A 105 -4.66 -8.80 -4.60
CA LEU A 105 -3.45 -7.95 -4.61
C LEU A 105 -3.78 -6.44 -4.68
N SER A 106 -4.78 -6.07 -5.48
CA SER A 106 -5.14 -4.66 -5.70
C SER A 106 -5.88 -4.01 -4.54
N GLN A 107 -6.33 -4.78 -3.53
CA GLN A 107 -6.89 -4.19 -2.32
C GLN A 107 -5.80 -3.61 -1.40
N PHE A 108 -4.56 -4.09 -1.49
CA PHE A 108 -3.49 -3.61 -0.63
C PHE A 108 -3.16 -2.14 -0.93
N SER A 109 -3.18 -1.31 0.10
CA SER A 109 -2.59 0.03 0.03
C SER A 109 -1.07 -0.06 -0.14
N TYR A 110 -0.46 1.02 -0.63
CA TYR A 110 1.00 1.15 -0.70
C TYR A 110 1.67 0.81 0.63
N ARG A 111 1.12 1.32 1.75
CA ARG A 111 1.64 1.06 3.10
C ARG A 111 1.55 -0.42 3.46
N ALA A 112 0.40 -1.06 3.26
CA ALA A 112 0.25 -2.49 3.56
C ALA A 112 1.22 -3.33 2.73
N MET A 113 1.30 -3.06 1.43
CA MET A 113 2.21 -3.78 0.53
C MET A 113 3.67 -3.62 0.94
N SER A 114 4.09 -2.37 1.23
CA SER A 114 5.47 -2.07 1.64
C SER A 114 5.85 -2.78 2.95
N ILE A 115 4.93 -2.81 3.91
CA ILE A 115 5.15 -3.54 5.18
C ILE A 115 5.29 -5.03 4.92
N VAL A 116 4.35 -5.63 4.19
CA VAL A 116 4.37 -7.08 3.94
C VAL A 116 5.60 -7.48 3.14
N MET A 117 5.90 -6.80 2.04
CA MET A 117 7.09 -7.09 1.23
C MET A 117 8.38 -6.86 2.03
N GLY A 118 8.48 -5.76 2.78
CA GLY A 118 9.63 -5.49 3.63
C GLY A 118 9.85 -6.58 4.69
N LEU A 119 8.77 -7.11 5.29
CA LEU A 119 8.85 -8.22 6.24
C LEU A 119 9.26 -9.53 5.53
N ILE A 120 8.71 -9.82 4.35
CA ILE A 120 9.11 -11.00 3.57
C ILE A 120 10.61 -10.97 3.30
N VAL A 121 11.11 -9.83 2.83
CA VAL A 121 12.53 -9.66 2.52
C VAL A 121 13.39 -9.71 3.77
N LEU A 122 13.00 -9.05 4.87
CA LEU A 122 13.69 -9.14 6.16
C LEU A 122 13.79 -10.59 6.63
N PHE A 123 12.70 -11.36 6.59
CA PHE A 123 12.70 -12.75 7.03
C PHE A 123 13.64 -13.59 6.15
N ARG A 124 13.55 -13.45 4.82
CA ARG A 124 14.42 -14.15 3.88
C ARG A 124 15.89 -13.79 4.06
N ASP A 125 16.19 -12.52 4.35
CA ASP A 125 17.54 -12.04 4.66
C ASP A 125 18.14 -12.74 5.90
N ARG A 126 17.28 -13.18 6.84
CA ARG A 126 17.68 -13.99 8.01
C ARG A 126 17.66 -15.50 7.77
N GLY A 127 17.36 -15.92 6.54
CA GLY A 127 17.24 -17.31 6.13
C GLY A 127 15.97 -17.98 6.65
N VAL A 128 14.88 -17.22 6.85
CA VAL A 128 13.60 -17.74 7.33
C VAL A 128 12.46 -17.27 6.42
N VAL A 129 11.38 -18.05 6.35
CA VAL A 129 10.17 -17.70 5.60
C VAL A 129 9.18 -16.97 6.52
N LEU A 130 8.60 -15.87 6.05
CA LEU A 130 7.56 -15.17 6.79
C LEU A 130 6.26 -15.98 6.78
N SER A 131 5.84 -16.49 7.94
CA SER A 131 4.53 -17.12 8.09
C SER A 131 3.43 -16.10 8.40
N SER A 132 2.18 -16.47 8.11
CA SER A 132 0.99 -15.69 8.48
C SER A 132 0.91 -15.46 10.00
N GLU A 133 1.32 -16.44 10.80
CA GLU A 133 1.36 -16.36 12.26
C GLU A 133 2.36 -15.30 12.75
N CYS A 134 3.56 -15.28 12.16
CA CYS A 134 4.55 -14.24 12.46
C CYS A 134 4.02 -12.86 12.07
N LEU A 135 3.38 -12.73 10.90
CA LEU A 135 2.77 -11.48 10.45
C LEU A 135 1.71 -10.98 11.43
N SER A 136 0.82 -11.85 11.92
CA SER A 136 -0.20 -11.51 12.93
C SER A 136 0.38 -11.00 14.24
N ARG A 137 1.57 -11.46 14.62
CA ARG A 137 2.26 -10.99 15.83
C ARG A 137 2.92 -9.63 15.64
N MET A 138 3.35 -9.34 14.42
CA MET A 138 3.95 -8.05 14.05
C MET A 138 2.89 -6.95 13.87
N GLY A 139 1.64 -7.31 13.59
CA GLY A 139 0.54 -6.36 13.50
C GLY A 139 -0.73 -6.98 12.90
N ARG A 140 -1.67 -6.12 12.49
CA ARG A 140 -2.98 -6.52 11.98
C ARG A 140 -3.27 -5.86 10.65
N LEU A 141 -3.68 -6.67 9.67
CA LEU A 141 -4.34 -6.20 8.47
C LEU A 141 -5.77 -5.76 8.81
N PHE A 142 -6.22 -4.65 8.25
CA PHE A 142 -7.59 -4.18 8.39
C PHE A 142 -8.08 -3.57 7.08
N SER A 143 -9.39 -3.69 6.83
CA SER A 143 -10.04 -3.06 5.68
C SER A 143 -10.57 -1.69 6.08
N ASP A 144 -10.40 -0.69 5.21
CA ASP A 144 -11.15 0.56 5.31
C ASP A 144 -12.58 0.40 4.76
N GLU A 145 -13.37 1.48 4.83
CA GLU A 145 -14.75 1.54 4.34
C GLU A 145 -14.88 1.27 2.84
N GLN A 146 -13.81 1.50 2.07
CA GLN A 146 -13.77 1.28 0.64
C GLN A 146 -13.36 -0.15 0.29
N GLY A 147 -12.90 -0.96 1.25
CA GLY A 147 -12.43 -2.33 1.01
C GLY A 147 -10.91 -2.45 0.84
N ARG A 148 -10.15 -1.36 1.04
CA ARG A 148 -8.70 -1.37 0.90
C ARG A 148 -8.05 -1.90 2.16
N ILE A 149 -7.02 -2.71 1.97
CA ILE A 149 -6.25 -3.31 3.04
C ILE A 149 -5.12 -2.39 3.45
N SER A 150 -5.12 -2.06 4.74
CA SER A 150 -4.05 -1.36 5.44
C SER A 150 -3.46 -2.26 6.51
N PHE A 151 -2.24 -1.97 6.94
CA PHE A 151 -1.58 -2.68 8.03
C PHE A 151 -1.36 -1.75 9.21
N ARG A 152 -1.72 -2.20 10.41
CA ARG A 152 -1.51 -1.49 11.66
C ARG A 152 -0.58 -2.30 12.55
N SER A 153 0.45 -1.65 13.07
CA SER A 153 1.34 -2.22 14.07
C SER A 153 1.58 -1.21 15.17
N LYS A 154 1.85 -1.71 16.38
CA LYS A 154 2.42 -0.90 17.46
C LYS A 154 3.95 -0.76 17.34
N TRP A 155 4.58 -1.63 16.54
CA TRP A 155 6.02 -1.78 16.38
C TRP A 155 6.52 -1.11 15.09
N LEU A 156 5.73 -1.20 14.03
CA LEU A 156 6.04 -0.68 12.69
C LEU A 156 5.54 0.77 12.52
N ASP A 157 6.32 1.75 12.98
CA ASP A 157 6.17 3.13 12.51
C ASP A 157 6.89 3.32 11.17
N ILE A 158 6.42 2.60 10.14
CA ILE A 158 6.90 2.91 8.79
C ILE A 158 6.20 4.18 8.33
N ARG A 159 7.00 5.24 8.20
CA ARG A 159 6.62 6.46 7.49
C ARG A 159 6.66 6.21 5.98
N THR A 160 5.90 5.22 5.50
CA THR A 160 5.63 5.05 4.08
C THR A 160 4.65 6.14 3.69
N ARG A 161 5.15 7.31 3.29
CA ARG A 161 4.35 8.20 2.46
C ARG A 161 4.29 7.55 1.09
N ASP A 162 3.09 7.35 0.57
CA ASP A 162 2.92 7.06 -0.85
C ASP A 162 3.45 8.29 -1.61
N PRO A 163 4.57 8.18 -2.34
CA PRO A 163 5.15 9.33 -3.02
C PRO A 163 4.31 9.72 -4.26
N SER A 164 3.37 8.88 -4.68
CA SER A 164 2.61 9.07 -5.92
C SER A 164 1.34 9.88 -5.70
N LYS A 165 1.25 11.03 -6.37
CA LYS A 165 -0.04 11.65 -6.67
C LYS A 165 -0.76 10.82 -7.74
N GLY A 166 -2.05 10.57 -7.57
CA GLY A 166 -2.87 9.92 -8.60
C GLY A 166 -2.68 8.42 -8.75
N TRP A 167 -1.94 7.72 -7.87
CA TRP A 167 -1.63 6.28 -7.96
C TRP A 167 -2.78 5.36 -8.40
N ILE A 168 -4.01 5.74 -8.06
CA ILE A 168 -5.25 5.00 -8.30
C ILE A 168 -5.57 4.81 -9.79
N ASN A 169 -5.01 5.64 -10.70
CA ASN A 169 -5.16 5.46 -12.15
C ASN A 169 -4.00 4.69 -12.79
N ASN A 170 -2.92 4.38 -12.06
CA ASN A 170 -1.78 3.65 -12.62
C ASN A 170 -1.93 2.14 -12.39
N PHE A 171 -3.01 1.55 -12.91
CA PHE A 171 -3.26 0.11 -12.81
C PHE A 171 -3.22 -0.60 -14.16
N PHE A 172 -2.88 -1.88 -14.14
CA PHE A 172 -2.88 -2.76 -15.29
C PHE A 172 -3.20 -4.19 -14.87
N TYR A 173 -3.33 -5.07 -15.84
CA TYR A 173 -3.68 -6.47 -15.60
C TYR A 173 -2.50 -7.38 -15.88
N VAL A 174 -2.33 -8.38 -15.05
CA VAL A 174 -1.32 -9.45 -15.21
C VAL A 174 -2.04 -10.78 -15.19
N GLN A 175 -1.64 -11.70 -16.08
CA GLN A 175 -2.20 -13.04 -16.12
C GLN A 175 -2.01 -13.75 -14.77
N ASN A 176 -3.06 -14.42 -14.30
CA ASN A 176 -3.12 -14.97 -12.95
C ASN A 176 -2.80 -16.47 -12.92
N ASP A 177 -1.55 -16.81 -13.19
CA ASP A 177 -1.09 -18.21 -13.15
C ASP A 177 -0.83 -18.72 -11.71
N TRP A 178 -1.01 -17.86 -10.70
CA TRP A 178 -0.68 -18.14 -9.29
C TRP A 178 -1.90 -18.43 -8.41
N GLY A 179 -3.11 -18.49 -8.99
CA GLY A 179 -4.34 -18.76 -8.25
C GLY A 179 -4.73 -17.66 -7.26
N LEU A 180 -4.25 -16.43 -7.47
CA LEU A 180 -4.64 -15.29 -6.64
C LEU A 180 -6.12 -14.96 -6.83
N GLN A 181 -6.74 -14.36 -5.82
CA GLN A 181 -8.09 -13.87 -5.97
C GLN A 181 -8.12 -12.70 -6.98
N GLU A 182 -8.95 -12.82 -8.01
CA GLU A 182 -9.03 -11.81 -9.08
C GLU A 182 -9.76 -10.55 -8.59
N LYS A 183 -10.90 -10.74 -7.91
CA LYS A 183 -11.79 -9.67 -7.47
C LYS A 183 -11.60 -9.32 -6.00
N TRP A 184 -12.03 -8.11 -5.65
CA TRP A 184 -12.00 -7.67 -4.26
C TRP A 184 -12.84 -8.59 -3.39
N GLY A 185 -12.27 -9.03 -2.27
CA GLY A 185 -12.93 -9.90 -1.30
C GLY A 185 -13.03 -9.28 0.07
N LYS A 186 -13.70 -10.00 0.97
CA LYS A 186 -13.84 -9.61 2.36
C LYS A 186 -12.63 -10.10 3.15
N LEU A 187 -11.94 -9.17 3.81
CA LEU A 187 -10.81 -9.48 4.67
C LEU A 187 -11.20 -10.49 5.76
N LYS A 188 -10.55 -11.65 5.73
CA LYS A 188 -10.51 -12.61 6.83
C LYS A 188 -9.33 -12.27 7.73
N GLU A 189 -9.53 -12.41 9.03
CA GLU A 189 -8.45 -12.20 9.98
C GLU A 189 -7.38 -13.28 9.83
N LEU A 190 -6.12 -12.87 9.93
CA LEU A 190 -5.03 -13.82 10.02
C LEU A 190 -5.15 -14.60 11.35
N PRO A 191 -4.70 -15.85 11.40
CA PRO A 191 -4.69 -16.62 12.64
C PRO A 191 -3.88 -15.86 13.70
N VAL A 192 -4.44 -15.71 14.90
CA VAL A 192 -3.75 -15.11 16.05
C VAL A 192 -3.10 -16.25 16.83
N PRO A 193 -1.79 -16.48 16.71
CA PRO A 193 -1.16 -17.59 17.39
C PRO A 193 -1.08 -17.29 18.89
N LEU A 194 -1.48 -18.27 19.70
CA LEU A 194 -1.35 -18.22 21.15
C LEU A 194 0.11 -18.35 21.61
N HIS A 195 1.00 -18.87 20.75
CA HIS A 195 2.32 -19.36 21.16
C HIS A 195 3.51 -18.53 20.68
N ILE A 196 3.34 -17.60 19.72
CA ILE A 196 4.46 -16.81 19.20
C ILE A 196 4.54 -15.49 19.98
N GLY A 197 5.52 -15.35 20.87
CA GLY A 197 5.85 -14.12 21.58
C GLY A 197 6.85 -13.22 20.85
N ALA A 198 7.19 -12.07 21.45
CA ALA A 198 8.28 -11.21 20.94
C ALA A 198 9.64 -11.93 21.00
N GLU A 199 9.88 -12.72 22.05
CA GLU A 199 11.09 -13.55 22.20
C GLU A 199 11.20 -14.61 21.10
N ASP A 200 10.08 -15.18 20.66
CA ASP A 200 10.10 -16.15 19.56
C ASP A 200 10.45 -15.45 18.24
N LEU A 201 9.96 -14.23 18.00
CA LEU A 201 10.36 -13.43 16.86
C LEU A 201 11.87 -13.11 16.87
N LEU A 202 12.45 -12.83 18.05
CA LEU A 202 13.89 -12.64 18.19
C LEU A 202 14.67 -13.90 17.83
N ARG A 203 14.24 -15.07 18.33
CA ARG A 203 14.86 -16.36 18.00
C ARG A 203 14.75 -16.68 16.51
N ILE A 204 13.57 -16.51 15.93
CA ILE A 204 13.29 -16.72 14.51
C ILE A 204 14.21 -15.84 13.66
N LEU A 205 14.30 -14.55 13.96
CA LEU A 205 15.09 -13.59 13.18
C LEU A 205 16.58 -13.56 13.57
N LYS A 206 17.00 -14.40 14.53
CA LYS A 206 18.36 -14.46 15.09
C LYS A 206 18.82 -13.07 15.57
N LEU A 207 17.94 -12.36 16.26
CA LEU A 207 18.19 -11.03 16.81
C LEU A 207 18.57 -11.11 18.30
N PRO A 208 19.53 -10.29 18.76
CA PRO A 208 20.07 -10.41 20.10
C PRO A 208 19.16 -9.86 21.20
N TYR A 209 18.32 -8.87 20.89
CA TYR A 209 17.43 -8.21 21.86
C TYR A 209 16.33 -7.41 21.14
N LEU A 210 15.32 -6.98 21.91
CA LEU A 210 14.12 -6.32 21.40
C LEU A 210 14.40 -5.02 20.64
N ASP A 211 15.36 -4.22 21.08
CA ASP A 211 15.74 -2.98 20.38
C ASP A 211 16.30 -3.23 18.98
N ALA A 212 16.97 -4.38 18.76
CA ALA A 212 17.42 -4.76 17.43
C ALA A 212 16.23 -5.07 16.51
N LEU A 213 15.21 -5.77 17.02
CA LEU A 213 13.96 -5.97 16.29
C LEU A 213 13.28 -4.64 15.99
N HIS A 214 13.17 -3.74 16.97
CA HIS A 214 12.60 -2.41 16.76
C HIS A 214 13.36 -1.62 15.70
N TYR A 215 14.69 -1.71 15.67
CA TYR A 215 15.51 -1.06 14.66
C TYR A 215 15.20 -1.61 13.26
N GLU A 216 15.22 -2.92 13.07
CA GLU A 216 14.92 -3.57 11.78
C GLU A 216 13.55 -3.16 11.24
N VAL A 217 12.56 -3.21 12.13
CA VAL A 217 11.15 -2.89 11.88
C VAL A 217 10.95 -1.40 11.57
N ARG A 218 11.68 -0.51 12.25
CA ARG A 218 11.63 0.94 12.01
C ARG A 218 12.20 1.33 10.66
N TYR A 219 13.24 0.63 10.21
CA TYR A 219 13.90 0.88 8.93
C TYR A 219 13.47 -0.12 7.86
N LEU A 220 12.31 -0.76 8.02
CA LEU A 220 11.86 -1.83 7.15
C LEU A 220 11.74 -1.41 5.68
N SER A 221 11.52 -0.12 5.41
CA SER A 221 11.48 0.41 4.03
C SER A 221 12.77 0.16 3.24
N ARG A 222 13.92 -0.05 3.88
CA ARG A 222 15.16 -0.42 3.16
C ARG A 222 15.05 -1.78 2.47
N TYR A 223 14.24 -2.68 3.02
CA TYR A 223 14.10 -4.04 2.50
C TYR A 223 13.24 -4.12 1.24
N ILE A 224 12.60 -3.03 0.82
CA ILE A 224 11.94 -2.96 -0.49
C ILE A 224 12.83 -2.26 -1.53
N ASP A 225 14.05 -1.87 -1.17
CA ASP A 225 15.04 -1.40 -2.12
C ASP A 225 15.53 -2.55 -2.99
N GLU A 226 15.88 -2.22 -4.23
CA GLU A 226 16.22 -3.18 -5.26
C GLU A 226 17.36 -4.13 -4.85
N GLU A 227 18.40 -3.61 -4.20
CA GLU A 227 19.53 -4.39 -3.67
C GLU A 227 19.07 -5.56 -2.78
N TYR A 228 18.14 -5.31 -1.87
CA TYR A 228 17.63 -6.33 -0.96
C TYR A 228 16.71 -7.32 -1.66
N LEU A 229 15.87 -6.86 -2.60
CA LEU A 229 15.02 -7.73 -3.40
C LEU A 229 15.85 -8.72 -4.23
N PHE A 230 16.96 -8.27 -4.83
CA PHE A 230 17.92 -9.13 -5.51
C PHE A 230 18.60 -10.09 -4.54
N LYS A 231 19.08 -9.58 -3.39
CA LYS A 231 19.77 -10.40 -2.38
C LYS A 231 18.95 -11.60 -1.93
N VAL A 232 17.62 -11.45 -1.80
CA VAL A 232 16.72 -12.53 -1.36
C VAL A 232 16.04 -13.30 -2.50
N GLY A 233 16.49 -13.10 -3.75
CA GLY A 233 16.01 -13.82 -4.92
C GLY A 233 14.55 -13.50 -5.29
N LEU A 234 14.05 -12.30 -4.97
CA LEU A 234 12.73 -11.83 -5.41
C LEU A 234 12.80 -11.03 -6.72
N SER A 235 13.98 -10.56 -7.10
CA SER A 235 14.25 -9.91 -8.38
C SER A 235 15.39 -10.65 -9.08
N THR A 236 15.31 -10.77 -10.41
CA THR A 236 16.27 -11.46 -11.29
C THR A 236 16.99 -10.51 -12.20
#